data_AF-A0A255R3L2-F1
#
_entry.id   AF-A0A255R3L2-F1
#
_cell.length_a   1.000
_cell.length_b   1.000
_cell.length_c   1.000
_cell.angle_alpha   90.00
_cell.angle_beta   90.00
_cell.angle_gamma   90.00
#
_symmetry.space_group_name_H-M   'P 1'
#
loop_
_entity.id
_entity.type
_entity.pdbx_description
1 polymer ?
#
loop_
_entity_poly.entity_id
_entity_poly.type
_entity_poly.pdbx_seq_one_letter_code
_entity_poly.pdbx_strand_id
1 'polypeptide(L)'
;MSVNDSAPSISEPQYANRSAIDGAFLGWCFVWAIVLSATAIGIAGTSKLDQPSKETMISLGLAVGGLAGIWSVTGTWLSLIHLPDTTANATDAIGLSPDRIEQSHGPRIQIGILWLANLTTVGFFLRQSPQLLVPLFFIVAMTITISVAVMQWTSRRIIRETRPPSPKRSIRQIMQVTTTIAIFAGAAKLLAGQFEISKGMYALVISIGALWLVMLLSMLGRYWWSSLISIPLAILQLISLSFFFSANNRNVEGDIMLFGGTVVGFYLVAFLFLALLRTSGHRWLC
;
A
#
# COMPACT_ATOMS: atom_id res chain seq x y z
N MET A 1 -40.90 28.02 14.36
CA MET A 1 -39.94 27.01 14.87
C MET A 1 -38.83 26.87 13.84
N SER A 2 -37.72 27.60 14.01
CA SER A 2 -36.53 27.40 13.19
C SER A 2 -35.64 26.38 13.91
N VAL A 3 -35.44 25.23 13.26
CA VAL A 3 -34.46 24.23 13.70
C VAL A 3 -33.08 24.82 13.45
N ASN A 4 -32.45 25.31 14.52
CA ASN A 4 -31.05 25.69 14.54
C ASN A 4 -30.24 24.38 14.69
N ASP A 5 -30.13 23.61 13.61
CA ASP A 5 -29.18 22.49 13.55
C ASP A 5 -27.78 23.09 13.33
N SER A 6 -27.16 23.49 14.43
CA SER A 6 -25.74 23.83 14.47
C SER A 6 -24.94 22.58 14.10
N ALA A 7 -24.49 22.50 12.85
CA ALA A 7 -23.48 21.54 12.44
C ALA A 7 -22.24 21.70 13.35
N PRO A 8 -21.65 20.59 13.84
CA PRO A 8 -20.52 20.68 14.76
C PRO A 8 -19.32 21.36 14.07
N SER A 9 -18.97 22.56 14.53
CA SER A 9 -17.74 23.24 14.14
C SER A 9 -16.57 22.37 14.62
N ILE A 10 -15.81 21.79 13.70
CA ILE A 10 -14.55 21.12 14.03
C ILE A 10 -13.60 22.21 14.52
N SER A 11 -13.39 22.27 15.84
CA SER A 11 -12.55 23.29 16.47
C SER A 11 -11.09 23.12 16.04
N GLU A 12 -10.37 24.22 15.81
CA GLU A 12 -8.92 24.28 15.51
C GLU A 12 -8.05 23.28 16.30
N PRO A 13 -8.26 23.02 17.61
CA PRO A 13 -7.49 22.01 18.34
C PRO A 13 -7.64 20.58 17.80
N GLN A 14 -8.77 20.23 17.18
CA GLN A 14 -8.96 18.89 16.60
C GLN A 14 -8.17 18.70 15.30
N TYR A 15 -8.03 19.74 14.47
CA TYR A 15 -7.23 19.66 13.23
C TYR A 15 -5.73 19.54 13.53
N ALA A 16 -5.22 20.34 14.46
CA ALA A 16 -3.83 20.27 14.89
C ALA A 16 -3.48 18.86 15.41
N ASN A 17 -4.35 18.27 16.24
CA ASN A 17 -4.15 16.92 16.78
C ASN A 17 -4.19 15.84 15.67
N ARG A 18 -5.11 15.95 14.70
CA ARG A 18 -5.18 15.00 13.57
C ARG A 18 -3.92 15.02 12.70
N SER A 19 -3.37 16.21 12.44
CA SER A 19 -2.12 16.37 11.66
C SER A 19 -0.89 15.78 12.36
N ALA A 20 -0.82 15.89 13.69
CA ALA A 20 0.24 15.30 14.49
C ALA A 20 0.22 13.76 14.46
N ILE A 21 -0.98 13.16 14.50
CA ILE A 21 -1.15 11.70 14.38
C ILE A 21 -0.65 11.19 13.03
N ASP A 22 -1.00 11.89 11.95
CA ASP A 22 -0.56 11.53 10.60
C ASP A 22 0.96 11.70 10.45
N GLY A 23 1.54 12.78 11.01
CA GLY A 23 2.99 12.99 11.04
C GLY A 23 3.74 11.90 11.82
N ALA A 24 3.24 11.51 12.99
CA ALA A 24 3.82 10.42 13.80
C ALA A 24 3.77 9.08 13.06
N PHE A 25 2.64 8.79 12.38
CA PHE A 25 2.49 7.60 11.54
C PHE A 25 3.53 7.57 10.42
N LEU A 26 3.68 8.67 9.67
CA LEU A 26 4.64 8.76 8.57
C LEU A 26 6.10 8.68 9.07
N GLY A 27 6.40 9.29 10.22
CA GLY A 27 7.70 9.16 10.87
C GLY A 27 8.02 7.71 11.24
N TRP A 28 7.03 6.97 11.76
CA TRP A 28 7.18 5.55 12.06
C TRP A 28 7.43 4.70 10.80
N CYS A 29 6.66 4.95 9.73
CA CYS A 29 6.88 4.33 8.42
C CYS A 29 8.31 4.55 7.92
N PHE A 30 8.83 5.76 8.08
CA PHE A 30 10.19 6.09 7.66
C PHE A 30 11.26 5.31 8.43
N VAL A 31 11.17 5.30 9.76
CA VAL A 31 12.12 4.60 10.61
C VAL A 31 12.15 3.12 10.25
N TRP A 32 10.99 2.47 10.10
CA TRP A 32 10.94 1.06 9.73
C TRP A 32 11.37 0.78 8.30
N ALA A 33 11.14 1.70 7.36
CA ALA A 33 11.67 1.56 6.01
C ALA A 33 13.21 1.56 6.02
N ILE A 34 13.85 2.40 6.84
CA ILE A 34 15.31 2.39 7.01
C ILE A 34 15.77 1.08 7.65
N VAL A 35 15.13 0.64 8.74
CA VAL A 35 15.50 -0.60 9.45
C VAL A 35 15.39 -1.82 8.52
N LEU A 36 14.28 -1.97 7.81
CA LEU A 36 14.09 -3.08 6.86
C LEU A 36 15.04 -2.99 5.66
N SER A 37 15.32 -1.78 5.16
CA SER A 37 16.31 -1.58 4.12
C SER A 37 17.70 -2.02 4.62
N ALA A 38 18.16 -1.51 5.76
CA ALA A 38 19.44 -1.90 6.36
C ALA A 38 19.54 -3.41 6.62
N THR A 39 18.43 -4.05 7.01
CA THR A 39 18.36 -5.50 7.23
C THR A 39 18.48 -6.27 5.92
N ALA A 40 17.71 -5.90 4.89
CA ALA A 40 17.80 -6.51 3.57
C ALA A 40 19.20 -6.36 2.97
N ILE A 41 19.81 -5.19 3.16
CA ILE A 41 21.17 -4.87 2.70
C ILE A 41 22.22 -5.69 3.47
N GLY A 42 22.13 -5.74 4.80
CA GLY A 42 23.05 -6.53 5.62
C GLY A 42 23.02 -8.00 5.23
N ILE A 43 21.82 -8.54 5.00
CA ILE A 43 21.65 -9.92 4.57
C ILE A 43 22.21 -10.14 3.16
N ALA A 44 21.86 -9.29 2.19
CA ALA A 44 22.34 -9.40 0.81
C ALA A 44 23.85 -9.19 0.66
N GLY A 45 24.43 -8.27 1.46
CA GLY A 45 25.84 -7.87 1.40
C GLY A 45 26.82 -8.88 2.01
N THR A 46 26.36 -9.82 2.83
CA THR A 46 27.23 -10.86 3.44
C THR A 46 27.66 -12.00 2.50
N SER A 47 27.33 -11.91 1.21
CA SER A 47 28.00 -12.61 0.10
C SER A 47 28.33 -14.09 0.36
N LYS A 48 27.33 -14.86 0.80
CA LYS A 48 27.17 -16.29 0.48
C LYS A 48 25.85 -16.50 -0.26
N LEU A 49 25.57 -15.66 -1.25
CA LEU A 49 24.34 -15.75 -2.05
C LEU A 49 24.33 -16.95 -3.02
N ASP A 50 25.47 -17.62 -3.20
CA ASP A 50 25.56 -18.83 -4.02
C ASP A 50 24.96 -20.07 -3.31
N GLN A 51 24.91 -20.06 -1.97
CA GLN A 51 24.19 -21.06 -1.15
C GLN A 51 23.65 -20.40 0.15
N PRO A 52 22.66 -19.50 0.04
CA PRO A 52 22.10 -18.87 1.23
C PRO A 52 21.41 -19.93 2.09
N SER A 53 21.54 -19.85 3.42
CA SER A 53 20.75 -20.70 4.30
C SER A 53 19.26 -20.37 4.14
N LYS A 54 18.39 -21.35 4.43
CA LYS A 54 16.93 -21.15 4.38
C LYS A 54 16.49 -19.96 5.24
N GLU A 55 17.11 -19.81 6.42
CA GLU A 55 16.85 -18.71 7.35
C GLU A 55 17.20 -17.34 6.75
N THR A 56 18.32 -17.26 6.03
CA THR A 56 18.76 -16.05 5.33
C THR A 56 17.74 -15.65 4.24
N MET A 57 17.25 -16.62 3.46
CA MET A 57 16.26 -16.36 2.41
C MET A 57 14.90 -15.93 2.96
N ILE A 58 14.42 -16.59 4.03
CA ILE A 58 13.17 -16.19 4.70
C ILE A 58 13.32 -14.78 5.26
N SER A 59 14.42 -14.48 5.95
CA SER A 59 14.66 -13.17 6.57
C SER A 59 14.76 -12.05 5.53
N LEU A 60 15.45 -12.33 4.42
CA LEU A 60 15.52 -11.42 3.28
C LEU A 60 14.12 -11.18 2.68
N GLY A 61 13.36 -12.25 2.49
CA GLY A 61 11.96 -12.18 2.03
C GLY A 61 11.11 -11.33 2.95
N LEU A 62 11.16 -11.57 4.26
CA LEU A 62 10.44 -10.78 5.27
C LEU A 62 10.78 -9.30 5.19
N ALA A 63 12.07 -8.96 5.06
CA ALA A 63 12.52 -7.58 4.96
C ALA A 63 12.03 -6.90 3.67
N VAL A 64 12.17 -7.57 2.52
CA VAL A 64 11.71 -7.06 1.22
C VAL A 64 10.18 -6.92 1.19
N GLY A 65 9.46 -7.93 1.69
CA GLY A 65 8.00 -7.91 1.81
C GLY A 65 7.49 -6.81 2.72
N GLY A 66 8.13 -6.64 3.89
CA GLY A 66 7.80 -5.57 4.81
C GLY A 66 8.06 -4.19 4.21
N LEU A 67 9.19 -4.00 3.51
CA LEU A 67 9.49 -2.76 2.79
C LEU A 67 8.44 -2.47 1.71
N ALA A 68 8.06 -3.50 0.94
CA ALA A 68 6.98 -3.40 -0.03
C ALA A 68 5.68 -2.96 0.65
N GLY A 69 5.34 -3.53 1.80
CA GLY A 69 4.18 -3.16 2.60
C GLY A 69 4.19 -1.69 3.04
N ILE A 70 5.32 -1.20 3.58
CA ILE A 70 5.47 0.22 3.97
C ILE A 70 5.25 1.13 2.76
N TRP A 71 5.86 0.81 1.62
CA TRP A 71 5.75 1.61 0.41
C TRP A 71 4.32 1.57 -0.12
N SER A 72 3.70 0.40 -0.23
CA SER A 72 2.29 0.26 -0.62
C SER A 72 1.36 1.10 0.26
N VAL A 73 1.57 1.09 1.57
CA VAL A 73 0.78 1.86 2.54
C VAL A 73 1.00 3.35 2.39
N THR A 74 2.24 3.81 2.33
CA THR A 74 2.55 5.25 2.18
C THR A 74 2.12 5.80 0.83
N GLY A 75 2.24 5.01 -0.25
CA GLY A 75 1.71 5.36 -1.57
C GLY A 75 0.18 5.40 -1.60
N THR A 76 -0.47 4.48 -0.88
CA THR A 76 -1.93 4.49 -0.70
C THR A 76 -2.37 5.68 0.15
N TRP A 77 -1.62 6.01 1.21
CA TRP A 77 -1.84 7.20 2.03
C TRP A 77 -1.75 8.47 1.18
N LEU A 78 -0.67 8.62 0.40
CA LEU A 78 -0.43 9.77 -0.47
C LEU A 78 -1.54 9.98 -1.49
N SER A 79 -2.00 8.88 -2.10
CA SER A 79 -3.03 8.92 -3.15
C SER A 79 -4.44 9.10 -2.60
N LEU A 80 -4.76 8.46 -1.46
CA LEU A 80 -6.14 8.29 -1.03
C LEU A 80 -6.55 9.11 0.20
N ILE A 81 -5.61 9.55 1.05
CA ILE A 81 -5.98 10.29 2.26
C ILE A 81 -6.27 11.76 1.91
N HIS A 82 -7.43 12.21 2.38
CA HIS A 82 -7.88 13.59 2.22
C HIS A 82 -7.29 14.45 3.34
N LEU A 83 -6.51 15.46 2.95
CA LEU A 83 -5.93 16.47 3.82
C LEU A 83 -6.54 17.82 3.41
N PRO A 84 -7.55 18.34 4.12
CA PRO A 84 -8.12 19.63 3.78
C PRO A 84 -7.07 20.73 4.00
N ASP A 85 -7.00 21.69 3.08
CA ASP A 85 -6.16 22.87 3.24
C ASP A 85 -6.69 23.70 4.43
N THR A 86 -5.80 24.01 5.36
CA THR A 86 -6.13 24.70 6.61
C THR A 86 -6.42 26.19 6.37
N THR A 87 -6.09 26.71 5.18
CA THR A 87 -6.26 28.12 4.79
C THR A 87 -7.55 28.41 4.04
N ALA A 88 -8.27 27.39 3.56
CA ALA A 88 -9.60 27.56 2.98
C ALA A 88 -10.60 27.79 4.11
N ASN A 89 -11.03 29.05 4.28
CA ASN A 89 -11.96 29.51 5.31
C ASN A 89 -13.07 28.46 5.57
N ALA A 90 -13.15 27.98 6.82
CA ALA A 90 -14.15 27.00 7.26
C ALA A 90 -15.60 27.44 7.00
N THR A 91 -15.83 28.73 6.73
CA THR A 91 -17.12 29.32 6.34
C THR A 91 -17.53 29.04 4.89
N ASP A 92 -16.59 28.83 3.96
CA ASP A 92 -16.93 28.52 2.56
C ASP A 92 -17.16 27.02 2.32
N ALA A 93 -16.75 26.16 3.27
CA ALA A 93 -16.91 24.72 3.20
C ALA A 93 -18.32 24.22 3.56
N ILE A 94 -19.20 25.09 4.06
CA ILE A 94 -20.60 24.76 4.41
C ILE A 94 -21.41 24.67 3.11
N GLY A 95 -21.26 23.56 2.38
CA GLY A 95 -22.03 23.27 1.15
C GLY A 95 -21.19 22.79 -0.03
N LEU A 96 -19.86 22.89 0.04
CA LEU A 96 -18.99 22.31 -0.98
C LEU A 96 -18.81 20.81 -0.72
N SER A 97 -18.97 20.01 -1.77
CA SER A 97 -18.64 18.60 -1.69
C SER A 97 -17.17 18.45 -1.26
N PRO A 98 -16.82 17.55 -0.33
CA PRO A 98 -15.44 17.36 0.14
C PRO A 98 -14.44 16.88 -0.94
N ASP A 99 -14.88 16.78 -2.19
CA ASP A 99 -14.02 16.58 -3.36
C ASP A 99 -13.58 17.91 -4.01
N ARG A 100 -14.15 19.05 -3.58
CA ARG A 100 -13.82 20.43 -4.04
C ARG A 100 -12.99 21.24 -3.03
N ILE A 101 -12.76 20.73 -1.83
CA ILE A 101 -11.91 21.40 -0.83
C ILE A 101 -10.45 21.25 -1.28
N GLU A 102 -9.74 22.39 -1.34
CA GLU A 102 -8.31 22.43 -1.67
C GLU A 102 -7.52 21.54 -0.72
N GLN A 103 -6.44 20.91 -1.23
CA GLN A 103 -5.71 19.89 -0.49
C GLN A 103 -4.38 20.41 -0.02
N SER A 104 -4.02 20.14 1.24
CA SER A 104 -2.69 20.49 1.73
C SER A 104 -1.61 19.69 0.99
N HIS A 105 -0.71 20.40 0.31
CA HIS A 105 0.39 19.82 -0.44
C HIS A 105 1.63 19.54 0.42
N GLY A 106 1.80 20.22 1.57
CA GLY A 106 2.99 20.12 2.43
C GLY A 106 3.31 18.68 2.88
N PRO A 107 2.37 17.96 3.53
CA PRO A 107 2.58 16.56 3.95
C PRO A 107 2.87 15.62 2.77
N ARG A 108 2.29 15.90 1.60
CA ARG A 108 2.50 15.09 0.37
C ARG A 108 3.92 15.26 -0.16
N ILE A 109 4.46 16.47 -0.12
CA ILE A 109 5.85 16.77 -0.51
C ILE A 109 6.82 16.07 0.45
N GLN A 110 6.55 16.10 1.76
CA GLN A 110 7.39 15.39 2.74
C GLN A 110 7.45 13.89 2.48
N ILE A 111 6.32 13.24 2.20
CA ILE A 111 6.29 11.82 1.83
C ILE A 111 7.02 11.58 0.50
N GLY A 112 6.87 12.47 -0.48
CA GLY A 112 7.57 12.37 -1.76
C GLY A 112 9.09 12.42 -1.59
N ILE A 113 9.60 13.34 -0.76
CA ILE A 113 11.03 13.42 -0.42
C ILE A 113 11.48 12.15 0.31
N LEU A 114 10.67 11.63 1.21
CA LEU A 114 10.96 10.45 2.00
C LEU A 114 11.01 9.17 1.15
N TRP A 115 10.12 9.08 0.17
CA TRP A 115 10.13 8.06 -0.88
C TRP A 115 11.38 8.17 -1.75
N LEU A 116 11.74 9.38 -2.20
CA LEU A 116 12.96 9.60 -2.98
C LEU A 116 14.21 9.21 -2.19
N ALA A 117 14.30 9.58 -0.91
CA ALA A 117 15.39 9.17 -0.04
C ALA A 117 15.48 7.64 0.07
N ASN A 118 14.37 6.97 0.40
CA ASN A 118 14.32 5.51 0.45
C ASN A 118 14.67 4.86 -0.90
N LEU A 119 14.18 5.41 -2.01
CA LEU A 119 14.46 4.95 -3.35
C LEU A 119 15.95 5.03 -3.67
N THR A 120 16.60 6.14 -3.30
CA THR A 120 18.05 6.31 -3.50
C THR A 120 18.83 5.33 -2.63
N THR A 121 18.46 5.16 -1.35
CA THR A 121 19.10 4.19 -0.45
C THR A 121 18.96 2.77 -1.02
N VAL A 122 17.74 2.33 -1.28
CA VAL A 122 17.43 0.98 -1.78
C VAL A 122 18.08 0.75 -3.16
N GLY A 123 18.05 1.74 -4.05
CA GLY A 123 18.68 1.66 -5.37
C GLY A 123 20.21 1.62 -5.34
N PHE A 124 20.86 2.33 -4.42
CA PHE A 124 22.32 2.31 -4.28
C PHE A 124 22.81 0.98 -3.71
N PHE A 125 22.10 0.44 -2.72
CA PHE A 125 22.52 -0.79 -2.04
C PHE A 125 22.09 -2.08 -2.76
N LEU A 126 20.88 -2.13 -3.34
CA LEU A 126 20.44 -3.29 -4.13
C LEU A 126 20.97 -3.28 -5.57
N ARG A 127 21.84 -2.33 -5.94
CA ARG A 127 22.64 -2.42 -7.17
C ARG A 127 23.46 -3.72 -7.22
N GLN A 128 23.77 -4.29 -6.06
CA GLN A 128 24.44 -5.59 -5.90
C GLN A 128 23.50 -6.80 -6.06
N SER A 129 22.17 -6.60 -6.09
CA SER A 129 21.17 -7.66 -6.22
C SER A 129 19.93 -7.16 -6.97
N PRO A 130 20.06 -6.81 -8.27
CA PRO A 130 18.98 -6.20 -9.06
C PRO A 130 17.73 -7.07 -9.16
N GLN A 131 17.88 -8.39 -8.99
CA GLN A 131 16.79 -9.37 -8.98
C GLN A 131 15.77 -9.15 -7.86
N LEU A 132 16.13 -8.44 -6.78
CA LEU A 132 15.23 -8.10 -5.67
C LEU A 132 14.53 -6.74 -5.84
N LEU A 133 15.09 -5.85 -6.66
CA LEU A 133 14.52 -4.52 -6.92
C LEU A 133 13.28 -4.60 -7.80
N VAL A 134 13.35 -5.37 -8.87
CA VAL A 134 12.23 -5.50 -9.83
C VAL A 134 10.95 -5.99 -9.14
N PRO A 135 10.94 -7.08 -8.33
CA PRO A 135 9.73 -7.52 -7.63
C PRO A 135 9.21 -6.48 -6.63
N LEU A 136 10.10 -5.83 -5.88
CA LEU A 136 9.71 -4.76 -4.95
C LEU A 136 8.95 -3.64 -5.66
N PHE A 137 9.50 -3.11 -6.75
CA PHE A 137 8.86 -2.05 -7.52
C PHE A 137 7.55 -2.50 -8.16
N PHE A 138 7.50 -3.72 -8.68
CA PHE A 138 6.28 -4.26 -9.27
C PHE A 138 5.15 -4.41 -8.24
N ILE A 139 5.47 -4.92 -7.05
CA ILE A 139 4.50 -5.05 -5.95
C ILE A 139 3.97 -3.66 -5.57
N VAL A 140 4.86 -2.70 -5.37
CA VAL A 140 4.49 -1.34 -4.95
C VAL A 140 3.66 -0.63 -6.03
N ALA A 141 4.07 -0.71 -7.30
CA ALA A 141 3.31 -0.15 -8.41
C ALA A 141 1.92 -0.80 -8.55
N MET A 142 1.83 -2.13 -8.43
CA MET A 142 0.57 -2.87 -8.51
C MET A 142 -0.38 -2.46 -7.38
N THR A 143 0.10 -2.48 -6.14
CA THR A 143 -0.71 -2.15 -4.95
C THR A 143 -1.23 -0.72 -4.96
N ILE A 144 -0.42 0.26 -5.38
CA ILE A 144 -0.86 1.65 -5.55
C ILE A 144 -1.88 1.76 -6.68
N THR A 145 -1.66 1.08 -7.80
CA THR A 145 -2.60 1.07 -8.93
C THR A 145 -3.96 0.51 -8.49
N ILE A 146 -3.97 -0.58 -7.71
CA ILE A 146 -5.19 -1.16 -7.13
C ILE A 146 -5.89 -0.14 -6.25
N SER A 147 -5.17 0.52 -5.33
CA SER A 147 -5.72 1.57 -4.46
C SER A 147 -6.40 2.68 -5.27
N VAL A 148 -5.74 3.17 -6.33
CA VAL A 148 -6.27 4.20 -7.24
C VAL A 148 -7.49 3.69 -8.01
N ALA A 149 -7.45 2.48 -8.55
CA ALA A 149 -8.55 1.89 -9.30
C ALA A 149 -9.81 1.73 -8.44
N VAL A 150 -9.65 1.28 -7.20
CA VAL A 150 -10.78 1.16 -6.26
C VAL A 150 -11.28 2.54 -5.85
N MET A 151 -10.42 3.55 -5.69
CA MET A 151 -10.85 4.93 -5.46
C MET A 151 -11.66 5.47 -6.64
N GLN A 152 -11.22 5.26 -7.87
CA GLN A 152 -11.97 5.66 -9.08
C GLN A 152 -13.33 4.94 -9.14
N TRP A 153 -13.35 3.64 -8.83
CA TRP A 153 -14.55 2.81 -8.81
C TRP A 153 -15.58 3.24 -7.75
N THR A 154 -15.10 3.55 -6.55
CA THR A 154 -15.95 3.96 -5.41
C THR A 154 -16.23 5.46 -5.41
N SER A 155 -15.42 6.25 -6.13
CA SER A 155 -15.33 7.71 -6.03
C SER A 155 -15.21 8.20 -4.58
N ARG A 156 -14.54 7.41 -3.75
CA ARG A 156 -14.34 7.68 -2.32
C ARG A 156 -12.86 7.72 -2.01
N ARG A 157 -12.45 8.79 -1.33
CA ARG A 157 -11.17 8.90 -0.64
C ARG A 157 -11.29 8.33 0.77
N ILE A 158 -10.17 8.01 1.39
CA ILE A 158 -10.11 7.61 2.78
C ILE A 158 -10.24 8.88 3.62
N ILE A 159 -11.27 8.92 4.47
CA ILE A 159 -11.62 10.09 5.29
C ILE A 159 -11.96 9.66 6.72
N ARG A 160 -11.89 10.59 7.69
CA ARG A 160 -12.26 10.32 9.09
C ARG A 160 -13.75 10.53 9.40
N GLU A 161 -14.53 10.95 8.41
CA GLU A 161 -15.94 11.33 8.57
C GLU A 161 -16.89 10.35 7.86
N THR A 162 -18.11 10.21 8.38
CA THR A 162 -19.17 9.41 7.77
C THR A 162 -19.76 10.15 6.57
N ARG A 163 -19.57 9.61 5.36
CA ARG A 163 -20.18 10.14 4.12
C ARG A 163 -21.49 9.42 3.77
N PRO A 164 -22.46 10.12 3.15
CA PRO A 164 -23.65 9.50 2.55
C PRO A 164 -23.30 8.50 1.43
N PRO A 165 -24.22 7.58 1.06
CA PRO A 165 -24.00 6.57 0.03
C PRO A 165 -23.53 7.18 -1.30
N SER A 166 -22.69 6.44 -2.04
CA SER A 166 -22.16 6.95 -3.31
C SER A 166 -23.30 7.20 -4.32
N PRO A 167 -23.23 8.25 -5.14
CA PRO A 167 -24.16 8.43 -6.25
C PRO A 167 -24.05 7.26 -7.26
N LYS A 168 -25.06 7.10 -8.12
CA LYS A 168 -25.09 6.10 -9.18
C LYS A 168 -23.81 6.17 -10.02
N ARG A 169 -23.25 5.02 -10.37
CA ARG A 169 -22.01 4.94 -11.14
C ARG A 169 -22.19 5.56 -12.53
N SER A 170 -21.26 6.41 -12.94
CA SER A 170 -21.25 7.01 -14.27
C SER A 170 -20.38 6.21 -15.23
N ILE A 171 -20.72 6.25 -16.53
CA ILE A 171 -19.89 5.64 -17.60
C ILE A 171 -18.45 6.17 -17.55
N ARG A 172 -18.27 7.45 -17.16
CA ARG A 172 -16.95 8.07 -16.98
C ARG A 172 -16.09 7.36 -15.94
N GLN A 173 -16.67 6.89 -14.83
CA GLN A 173 -15.92 6.13 -13.80
C GLN A 173 -15.47 4.77 -14.31
N ILE A 174 -16.32 4.08 -15.07
CA ILE A 174 -15.96 2.78 -15.68
C ILE A 174 -14.80 2.98 -16.65
N MET A 175 -14.85 4.01 -17.50
CA MET A 175 -13.75 4.35 -18.40
C MET A 175 -12.44 4.68 -17.65
N GLN A 176 -12.50 5.44 -16.54
CA GLN A 176 -11.30 5.75 -15.76
C GLN A 176 -10.64 4.49 -15.17
N VAL A 177 -11.43 3.58 -14.61
CA VAL A 177 -10.94 2.33 -14.05
C VAL A 177 -10.34 1.44 -15.14
N THR A 178 -11.03 1.27 -16.27
CA THR A 178 -10.52 0.45 -17.37
C THR A 178 -9.26 1.05 -17.99
N THR A 179 -9.17 2.37 -18.15
CA THR A 179 -7.95 3.05 -18.60
C THR A 179 -6.79 2.83 -17.63
N THR A 180 -7.01 2.95 -16.32
CA THR A 180 -5.96 2.73 -15.32
C THR A 180 -5.44 1.29 -15.36
N ILE A 181 -6.35 0.30 -15.47
CA ILE A 181 -5.98 -1.11 -15.61
C ILE A 181 -5.21 -1.35 -16.92
N ALA A 182 -5.66 -0.75 -18.04
CA ALA A 182 -5.02 -0.91 -19.34
C ALA A 182 -3.60 -0.31 -19.37
N ILE A 183 -3.40 0.89 -18.80
CA ILE A 183 -2.08 1.52 -18.69
C ILE A 183 -1.14 0.65 -17.86
N PHE A 184 -1.62 0.14 -16.71
CA PHE A 184 -0.81 -0.73 -15.87
C PHE A 184 -0.47 -2.04 -16.56
N ALA A 185 -1.43 -2.69 -17.22
CA ALA A 185 -1.19 -3.92 -17.97
C ALA A 185 -0.20 -3.70 -19.12
N GLY A 186 -0.31 -2.57 -19.84
CA GLY A 186 0.63 -2.18 -20.89
C GLY A 186 2.04 -1.96 -20.35
N ALA A 187 2.17 -1.19 -19.27
CA ALA A 187 3.46 -0.95 -18.61
C ALA A 187 4.07 -2.25 -18.06
N ALA A 188 3.27 -3.09 -17.40
CA ALA A 188 3.71 -4.37 -16.87
C ALA A 188 4.21 -5.31 -17.97
N LYS A 189 3.57 -5.31 -19.15
CA LYS A 189 4.00 -6.10 -20.31
C LYS A 189 5.31 -5.58 -20.93
N LEU A 190 5.47 -4.26 -21.03
CA LEU A 190 6.72 -3.65 -21.51
C LEU A 190 7.89 -3.96 -20.58
N LEU A 191 7.66 -3.82 -19.27
CA LEU A 191 8.66 -4.14 -18.26
C LEU A 191 8.96 -5.65 -18.19
N ALA A 192 7.96 -6.52 -18.46
CA ALA A 192 8.15 -7.97 -18.60
C ALA A 192 9.27 -8.31 -19.59
N GLY A 193 9.19 -7.68 -20.77
CA GLY A 193 10.09 -7.93 -21.88
C GLY A 193 11.49 -7.35 -21.67
N GLN A 194 11.61 -6.33 -20.83
CA GLN A 194 12.90 -5.67 -20.55
C GLN A 194 13.66 -6.31 -19.37
N PHE A 195 12.95 -6.89 -18.40
CA PHE A 195 13.53 -7.37 -17.14
C PHE A 195 13.46 -8.89 -16.95
N GLU A 196 13.14 -9.67 -18.00
CA GLU A 196 13.04 -11.14 -17.97
C GLU A 196 12.33 -11.69 -16.73
N ILE A 197 11.18 -11.08 -16.41
CA ILE A 197 10.45 -11.38 -15.16
C ILE A 197 9.96 -12.84 -15.18
N SER A 198 10.36 -13.62 -14.18
CA SER A 198 9.97 -15.04 -14.07
C SER A 198 8.46 -15.19 -13.85
N LYS A 199 7.88 -16.31 -14.32
CA LYS A 199 6.46 -16.64 -14.09
C LYS A 199 6.12 -16.67 -12.59
N GLY A 200 7.06 -17.11 -11.75
CA GLY A 200 6.93 -17.12 -10.30
C GLY A 200 6.81 -15.72 -9.71
N MET A 201 7.63 -14.78 -10.17
CA MET A 201 7.56 -13.39 -9.74
C MET A 201 6.23 -12.74 -10.17
N TYR A 202 5.75 -13.02 -11.38
CA TYR A 202 4.41 -12.57 -11.80
C TYR A 202 3.30 -13.10 -10.88
N ALA A 203 3.33 -14.39 -10.58
CA ALA A 203 2.36 -15.01 -9.68
C ALA A 203 2.40 -14.35 -8.29
N LEU A 204 3.60 -14.11 -7.74
CA LEU A 204 3.77 -13.42 -6.47
C LEU A 204 3.15 -12.01 -6.48
N VAL A 205 3.46 -11.20 -7.49
CA VAL A 205 2.98 -9.80 -7.59
C VAL A 205 1.46 -9.76 -7.66
N ILE A 206 0.86 -10.58 -8.50
CA ILE A 206 -0.61 -10.67 -8.63
C ILE A 206 -1.23 -11.12 -7.31
N SER A 207 -0.61 -12.09 -6.66
CA SER A 207 -1.08 -12.65 -5.40
C SER A 207 -1.03 -11.63 -4.25
N ILE A 208 0.06 -10.86 -4.13
CA ILE A 208 0.16 -9.75 -3.18
C ILE A 208 -0.84 -8.64 -3.51
N GLY A 209 -1.06 -8.33 -4.79
CA GLY A 209 -2.10 -7.38 -5.21
C GLY A 209 -3.50 -7.80 -4.78
N ALA A 210 -3.86 -9.07 -4.97
CA ALA A 210 -5.15 -9.62 -4.54
C ALA A 210 -5.30 -9.56 -3.00
N LEU A 211 -4.25 -9.94 -2.26
CA LEU A 211 -4.22 -9.84 -0.80
C LEU A 211 -4.42 -8.41 -0.32
N TRP A 212 -3.69 -7.46 -0.91
CA TRP A 212 -3.80 -6.03 -0.62
C TRP A 212 -5.22 -5.49 -0.84
N LEU A 213 -5.85 -5.86 -1.96
CA LEU A 213 -7.23 -5.47 -2.26
C LEU A 213 -8.20 -5.98 -1.18
N VAL A 214 -8.10 -7.25 -0.81
CA VAL A 214 -8.94 -7.86 0.23
C VAL A 214 -8.72 -7.18 1.59
N MET A 215 -7.47 -6.93 1.95
CA MET A 215 -7.14 -6.25 3.21
C MET A 215 -7.67 -4.82 3.25
N LEU A 216 -7.50 -4.05 2.17
CA LEU A 216 -8.04 -2.70 2.07
C LEU A 216 -9.57 -2.68 2.23
N LEU A 217 -10.28 -3.55 1.51
CA LEU A 217 -11.74 -3.60 1.53
C LEU A 217 -12.28 -4.08 2.88
N SER A 218 -11.62 -5.04 3.52
CA SER A 218 -12.03 -5.54 4.83
C SER A 218 -11.72 -4.53 5.94
N MET A 219 -10.48 -4.04 6.05
CA MET A 219 -10.05 -3.18 7.18
C MET A 219 -10.60 -1.77 7.12
N LEU A 220 -10.62 -1.15 5.94
CA LEU A 220 -11.12 0.21 5.78
C LEU A 220 -12.60 0.24 5.39
N GLY A 221 -13.22 -0.93 5.22
CA GLY A 221 -14.64 -1.05 4.90
C GLY A 221 -15.58 -1.05 6.11
N ARG A 222 -16.83 -1.40 5.83
CA ARG A 222 -17.91 -1.49 6.83
C ARG A 222 -17.78 -2.75 7.69
N TYR A 223 -17.36 -3.85 7.07
CA TYR A 223 -17.29 -5.17 7.69
C TYR A 223 -15.86 -5.48 8.16
N TRP A 224 -15.31 -4.67 9.07
CA TRP A 224 -13.94 -4.85 9.56
C TRP A 224 -13.70 -6.23 10.19
N TRP A 225 -14.72 -6.83 10.80
CA TRP A 225 -14.65 -8.19 11.34
C TRP A 225 -14.32 -9.25 10.28
N SER A 226 -14.58 -8.96 9.00
CA SER A 226 -14.20 -9.82 7.87
C SER A 226 -12.69 -9.87 7.65
N SER A 227 -11.89 -9.04 8.33
CA SER A 227 -10.43 -9.16 8.34
C SER A 227 -9.95 -10.51 8.88
N LEU A 228 -10.75 -11.19 9.70
CA LEU A 228 -10.42 -12.56 10.13
C LEU A 228 -10.35 -13.54 8.94
N ILE A 229 -11.02 -13.23 7.82
CA ILE A 229 -10.98 -14.02 6.58
C ILE A 229 -9.66 -13.78 5.83
N SER A 230 -8.94 -12.67 6.04
CA SER A 230 -7.66 -12.44 5.37
C SER A 230 -6.56 -13.40 5.85
N ILE A 231 -6.65 -13.91 7.08
CA ILE A 231 -5.70 -14.87 7.64
C ILE A 231 -5.74 -16.21 6.87
N PRO A 232 -6.90 -16.92 6.77
CA PRO A 232 -6.96 -18.16 6.00
C PRO A 232 -6.68 -17.94 4.51
N LEU A 233 -7.02 -16.76 3.96
CA LEU A 233 -6.64 -16.41 2.58
C LEU A 233 -5.12 -16.29 2.41
N ALA A 234 -4.42 -15.65 3.35
CA ALA A 234 -2.96 -15.57 3.34
C ALA A 234 -2.31 -16.96 3.44
N ILE A 235 -2.86 -17.85 4.27
CA ILE A 235 -2.41 -19.25 4.37
C ILE A 235 -2.65 -19.98 3.03
N LEU A 236 -3.84 -19.88 2.46
CA LEU A 236 -4.18 -20.50 1.17
C LEU A 236 -3.29 -19.98 0.03
N GLN A 237 -2.94 -18.70 0.06
CA GLN A 237 -2.01 -18.07 -0.86
C GLN A 237 -0.59 -18.64 -0.73
N LEU A 238 -0.08 -18.80 0.49
CA LEU A 238 1.23 -19.43 0.73
C LEU A 238 1.25 -20.88 0.22
N ILE A 239 0.18 -21.64 0.46
CA ILE A 239 0.04 -23.02 -0.05
C ILE A 239 0.04 -23.01 -1.58
N SER A 240 -0.75 -22.14 -2.20
CA SER A 240 -0.89 -22.04 -3.66
C SER A 240 0.42 -21.64 -4.34
N LEU A 241 1.17 -20.69 -3.77
CA LEU A 241 2.51 -20.33 -4.25
C LEU A 241 3.47 -21.51 -4.12
N SER A 242 3.45 -22.23 -2.99
CA SER A 242 4.29 -23.41 -2.77
C SER A 242 4.04 -24.49 -3.84
N PHE A 243 2.76 -24.78 -4.16
CA PHE A 243 2.41 -25.69 -5.24
C PHE A 243 2.88 -25.19 -6.61
N PHE A 244 2.68 -23.90 -6.89
CA PHE A 244 3.09 -23.32 -8.17
C PHE A 244 4.61 -23.39 -8.39
N PHE A 245 5.41 -23.07 -7.37
CA PHE A 245 6.87 -23.13 -7.46
C PHE A 245 7.40 -24.56 -7.56
N SER A 246 6.79 -25.48 -6.82
CA SER A 246 7.09 -26.92 -6.92
C SER A 246 6.86 -27.46 -8.33
N ALA A 247 5.84 -26.96 -9.04
CA ALA A 247 5.52 -27.40 -10.39
C ALA A 247 6.40 -26.79 -11.50
N ASN A 248 7.09 -25.66 -11.24
CA ASN A 248 7.62 -24.80 -12.32
C ASN A 248 9.10 -24.40 -12.19
N ASN A 249 9.76 -24.59 -11.04
CA ASN A 249 11.15 -24.18 -10.83
C ASN A 249 12.09 -25.35 -10.51
N ARG A 250 13.37 -25.23 -10.92
CA ARG A 250 14.44 -26.20 -10.56
C ARG A 250 15.08 -25.91 -9.20
N ASN A 251 15.01 -24.66 -8.72
CA ASN A 251 15.55 -24.22 -7.43
C ASN A 251 14.42 -23.94 -6.42
N VAL A 252 13.57 -24.96 -6.24
CA VAL A 252 12.25 -24.88 -5.56
C VAL A 252 12.36 -24.33 -4.14
N GLU A 253 13.35 -24.79 -3.37
CA GLU A 253 13.34 -24.56 -1.93
C GLU A 253 13.73 -23.13 -1.57
N GLY A 254 14.70 -22.54 -2.27
CA GLY A 254 15.14 -21.18 -1.96
C GLY A 254 14.16 -20.10 -2.40
N ASP A 255 13.55 -20.29 -3.57
CA ASP A 255 12.51 -19.41 -4.09
C ASP A 255 11.26 -19.44 -3.19
N ILE A 256 10.84 -20.63 -2.73
CA ILE A 256 9.70 -20.74 -1.80
C ILE A 256 9.97 -19.99 -0.50
N MET A 257 11.18 -20.09 0.05
CA MET A 257 11.54 -19.41 1.29
C MET A 257 11.56 -17.88 1.13
N LEU A 258 12.15 -17.38 0.04
CA LEU A 258 12.19 -15.95 -0.25
C LEU A 258 10.78 -15.40 -0.51
N PHE A 259 9.99 -16.06 -1.35
CA PHE A 259 8.65 -15.61 -1.71
C PHE A 259 7.65 -15.78 -0.58
N GLY A 260 7.73 -16.86 0.18
CA GLY A 260 6.96 -17.07 1.40
C GLY A 260 7.25 -15.98 2.44
N GLY A 261 8.53 -15.69 2.68
CA GLY A 261 8.96 -14.58 3.52
C GLY A 261 8.41 -13.23 3.02
N THR A 262 8.43 -13.00 1.71
CA THR A 262 7.90 -11.77 1.09
C THR A 262 6.41 -11.59 1.34
N VAL A 263 5.61 -12.64 1.16
CA VAL A 263 4.16 -12.59 1.42
C VAL A 263 3.87 -12.34 2.89
N VAL A 264 4.56 -13.05 3.80
CA VAL A 264 4.38 -12.89 5.25
C VAL A 264 4.79 -11.49 5.70
N GLY A 265 5.95 -11.01 5.26
CA GLY A 265 6.46 -9.69 5.61
C GLY A 265 5.52 -8.59 5.12
N PHE A 266 5.03 -8.70 3.88
CA PHE A 266 4.03 -7.78 3.34
C PHE A 266 2.76 -7.80 4.17
N TYR A 267 2.21 -8.99 4.44
CA TYR A 267 0.94 -9.15 5.15
C TYR A 267 1.00 -8.55 6.56
N LEU A 268 2.02 -8.89 7.35
CA LEU A 268 2.15 -8.42 8.74
C LEU A 268 2.20 -6.90 8.81
N VAL A 269 3.05 -6.32 7.96
CA VAL A 269 3.27 -4.88 7.91
C VAL A 269 2.02 -4.16 7.39
N ALA A 270 1.45 -4.61 6.26
CA ALA A 270 0.22 -4.05 5.71
C ALA A 270 -0.95 -4.13 6.69
N PHE A 271 -1.10 -5.25 7.41
CA PHE A 271 -2.18 -5.45 8.38
C PHE A 271 -2.06 -4.48 9.54
N LEU A 272 -0.86 -4.40 10.14
CA LEU A 272 -0.58 -3.48 11.24
C LEU A 272 -0.91 -2.04 10.84
N PHE A 273 -0.51 -1.64 9.63
CA PHE A 273 -0.77 -0.30 9.13
C PHE A 273 -2.25 -0.02 8.89
N LEU A 274 -2.98 -0.93 8.26
CA LEU A 274 -4.41 -0.75 8.03
C LEU A 274 -5.17 -0.73 9.36
N ALA A 275 -4.73 -1.50 10.35
CA ALA A 275 -5.26 -1.43 11.70
C ALA A 275 -5.00 -0.06 12.35
N LEU A 276 -3.79 0.50 12.24
CA LEU A 276 -3.45 1.84 12.76
C LEU A 276 -4.22 2.97 12.06
N LEU A 277 -4.38 2.90 10.73
CA LEU A 277 -5.22 3.84 9.99
C LEU A 277 -6.67 3.76 10.46
N ARG A 278 -7.18 2.54 10.68
CA ARG A 278 -8.54 2.34 11.16
C ARG A 278 -8.74 2.88 12.59
N THR A 279 -7.80 2.63 13.51
CA THR A 279 -7.89 3.12 14.89
C THR A 279 -7.75 4.63 15.00
N SER A 280 -6.99 5.27 14.10
CA SER A 280 -6.93 6.74 13.96
C SER A 280 -8.20 7.36 13.34
N GLY A 281 -9.20 6.54 13.03
CA GLY A 281 -10.50 6.96 12.54
C GLY A 281 -10.63 6.98 11.03
N HIS A 282 -9.60 6.61 10.27
CA HIS A 282 -9.69 6.57 8.80
C HIS A 282 -10.59 5.44 8.34
N ARG A 283 -11.58 5.78 7.50
CA ARG A 283 -12.53 4.84 6.92
C ARG A 283 -12.67 5.12 5.42
N TRP A 284 -12.86 4.06 4.65
CA TRP A 284 -13.08 4.14 3.21
C TRP A 284 -14.53 3.88 2.83
N LEU A 285 -15.11 2.81 3.39
CA LEU A 285 -16.52 2.48 3.20
C LEU A 285 -17.20 2.49 4.58
N CYS A 286 -17.83 3.62 4.91
CA CYS A 286 -18.85 3.71 5.96
C CYS A 286 -20.20 3.32 5.36
#